data_AF-A0A0L0VTL8-F1
#
_entry.id   AF-A0A0L0VTL8-F1
#
_cell.length_a   1.000
_cell.length_b   1.000
_cell.length_c   1.000
_cell.angle_alpha   90.00
_cell.angle_beta   90.00
_cell.angle_gamma   90.00
#
_symmetry.space_group_name_H-M   'P 1'
#
loop_
_entity.id
_entity.type
_entity.pdbx_description
1 polymer ?
#
loop_
_entity_poly.entity_id
_entity_poly.type
_entity_poly.pdbx_seq_one_letter_code
_entity_poly.pdbx_strand_id
1 'polypeptide(L)'
;MSPTIIQSRLREAYIAITCAHCKAHLEYLPPTSSNSSKDSYLIQCHSCSKTFLPNSSAGATASSTRPTAKKTGRRIGSDERPLETEYYEVLGLSPKATALEIKAAYRRMALKMHPDKNPDDPEAGEKFKSLAVAYNTLSDPELRKKYNEFGKQQENDGGFVDPEAVFSTLFGGEKFQDIIGTISLGQEMKTAMQKESDDDDEPDNEAGSQLVSTTNPPPATSPTSKAATKPTLTPEQKAKRDAVLQAESEERKRVRDARVTKLADKLKSKLYLYTEQADEEFDQQVMDSVRMIWEIEKDTLAEESFGPELLRTVGATYVAKSKRCLTATATGAWGGGVAVVGGWFHSAKSTAHVLSETVGAVRAAYDVKAVFDELAKAEAEGGPGLTEERKKELEEQAAKKGLRALFMGAKLEVESVIREVCDRLLEEPGVSREVIRKRAVALGILGSVFETAKSKNGEDTLAGLENGYVKVDPSKKGASAHSPTNKDPKTTTSTTR
;
A
#
# COMPACT_ATOMS: atom_id res chain seq x y z
N MET A 1 63.16 -35.98 -28.95
CA MET A 1 62.80 -34.61 -28.52
C MET A 1 62.43 -34.69 -27.05
N SER A 2 63.24 -34.09 -26.18
CA SER A 2 62.93 -34.06 -24.74
C SER A 2 61.75 -33.10 -24.51
N PRO A 3 60.72 -33.47 -23.73
CA PRO A 3 59.56 -32.62 -23.53
C PRO A 3 59.96 -31.33 -22.79
N THR A 4 59.47 -30.19 -23.27
CA THR A 4 59.60 -28.91 -22.58
C THR A 4 58.75 -28.96 -21.31
N ILE A 5 59.39 -28.91 -20.15
CA ILE A 5 58.72 -28.84 -18.85
C ILE A 5 58.24 -27.40 -18.64
N ILE A 6 56.93 -27.20 -18.66
CA ILE A 6 56.30 -25.92 -18.30
C ILE A 6 56.03 -25.93 -16.80
N GLN A 7 56.59 -24.96 -16.08
CA GLN A 7 56.34 -24.80 -14.65
C GLN A 7 54.94 -24.24 -14.42
N SER A 8 54.15 -24.87 -13.54
CA SER A 8 52.86 -24.35 -13.12
C SER A 8 53.05 -23.15 -12.18
N ARG A 9 52.08 -22.23 -12.15
CA ARG A 9 52.05 -21.10 -11.20
C ARG A 9 50.97 -21.31 -10.14
N LEU A 10 51.18 -20.75 -8.95
CA LEU A 10 50.14 -20.66 -7.93
C LEU A 10 48.99 -19.77 -8.43
N ARG A 11 47.76 -20.13 -8.06
CA ARG A 11 46.56 -19.35 -8.37
C ARG A 11 46.51 -18.13 -7.45
N GLU A 12 46.64 -16.94 -8.00
CA GLU A 12 46.52 -15.67 -7.26
C GLU A 12 45.04 -15.29 -7.07
N ALA A 13 44.73 -14.62 -5.96
CA ALA A 13 43.40 -14.10 -5.70
C ALA A 13 43.17 -12.82 -6.51
N TYR A 14 42.04 -12.73 -7.22
CA TYR A 14 41.65 -11.57 -8.03
C TYR A 14 40.24 -11.09 -7.63
N ILE A 15 39.93 -9.83 -7.93
CA ILE A 15 38.62 -9.22 -7.78
C ILE A 15 38.07 -8.91 -9.17
N ALA A 16 36.84 -9.36 -9.45
CA ALA A 16 36.13 -9.08 -10.70
C ALA A 16 35.25 -7.82 -10.57
N ILE A 17 35.19 -6.99 -11.61
CA ILE A 17 34.35 -5.77 -11.66
C ILE A 17 33.91 -5.46 -13.10
N THR A 18 32.80 -4.75 -13.25
CA THR A 18 32.32 -4.24 -14.54
C THR A 18 32.69 -2.77 -14.69
N CYS A 19 33.29 -2.39 -15.82
CA CYS A 19 33.65 -1.00 -16.09
C CYS A 19 32.41 -0.09 -16.09
N ALA A 20 32.43 0.99 -15.31
CA ALA A 20 31.33 1.96 -15.26
C ALA A 20 31.07 2.66 -16.61
N HIS A 21 32.08 2.75 -17.48
CA HIS A 21 32.00 3.50 -18.74
C HIS A 21 31.64 2.63 -19.97
N CYS A 22 32.27 1.45 -20.12
CA CYS A 22 32.09 0.61 -21.32
C CYS A 22 31.50 -0.76 -21.03
N LYS A 23 31.18 -1.06 -19.76
CA LYS A 23 30.61 -2.35 -19.31
C LYS A 23 31.49 -3.59 -19.56
N ALA A 24 32.77 -3.43 -19.93
CA ALA A 24 33.71 -4.54 -20.01
C ALA A 24 33.94 -5.19 -18.64
N HIS A 25 34.06 -6.53 -18.60
CA HIS A 25 34.43 -7.29 -17.41
C HIS A 25 35.95 -7.21 -17.20
N LEU A 26 36.36 -6.83 -15.99
CA LEU A 26 37.74 -6.59 -15.61
C LEU A 26 38.10 -7.41 -14.37
N GLU A 27 39.36 -7.81 -14.28
CA GLU A 27 39.93 -8.48 -13.10
C GLU A 27 41.18 -7.73 -12.65
N TYR A 28 41.38 -7.60 -11.34
CA TYR A 28 42.58 -6.99 -10.77
C TYR A 28 42.98 -7.66 -9.44
N LEU A 29 44.25 -7.52 -9.06
CA LEU A 29 44.78 -8.05 -7.80
C LEU A 29 44.39 -7.13 -6.63
N PRO A 30 44.01 -7.68 -5.46
CA PRO A 30 43.73 -6.88 -4.28
C PRO A 30 44.98 -6.09 -3.85
N PRO A 31 44.84 -4.82 -3.43
CA PRO A 31 45.97 -4.01 -3.01
C PRO A 31 46.67 -4.66 -1.80
N THR A 32 47.98 -4.85 -1.88
CA THR A 32 48.78 -5.40 -0.77
C THR A 32 48.90 -4.37 0.35
N SER A 33 48.84 -4.84 1.59
CA SER A 33 48.74 -4.04 2.83
C SER A 33 49.98 -3.17 3.16
N SER A 34 50.94 -3.01 2.26
CA SER A 34 52.12 -2.16 2.46
C SER A 34 51.89 -0.67 2.14
N ASN A 35 50.74 -0.31 1.56
CA ASN A 35 50.33 1.09 1.37
C ASN A 35 49.10 1.42 2.23
N SER A 36 49.29 1.39 3.54
CA SER A 36 48.29 1.85 4.52
C SER A 36 48.50 3.33 4.80
N SER A 37 47.77 4.19 4.09
CA SER A 37 47.19 5.44 4.61
C SER A 37 46.48 6.20 3.49
N LYS A 38 45.14 6.26 3.60
CA LYS A 38 44.13 6.93 2.76
C LYS A 38 43.47 6.07 1.67
N ASP A 39 42.20 5.74 1.93
CA ASP A 39 41.03 5.93 1.08
C ASP A 39 41.22 5.96 -0.45
N SER A 40 40.42 5.13 -1.15
CA SER A 40 40.14 5.15 -2.59
C SER A 40 41.32 4.91 -3.55
N TYR A 41 41.44 3.68 -4.07
CA TYR A 41 42.26 3.39 -5.25
C TYR A 41 41.42 3.47 -6.52
N LEU A 42 42.00 3.92 -7.63
CA LEU A 42 41.33 4.00 -8.93
C LEU A 42 41.73 2.80 -9.80
N ILE A 43 40.75 2.24 -10.51
CA ILE A 43 40.98 1.17 -11.48
C ILE A 43 40.95 1.77 -12.88
N GLN A 44 41.98 1.48 -13.68
CA GLN A 44 42.00 1.82 -15.10
C GLN A 44 41.45 0.66 -15.93
N CYS A 45 40.42 0.92 -16.74
CA CYS A 45 39.87 -0.08 -17.65
C CYS A 45 40.84 -0.38 -18.79
N HIS A 46 41.18 -1.65 -19.04
CA HIS A 46 42.01 -2.02 -20.20
C HIS A 46 41.32 -1.75 -21.55
N SER A 47 39.99 -1.85 -21.61
CA SER A 47 39.23 -1.70 -22.86
C SER A 47 39.00 -0.24 -23.28
N CYS A 48 38.73 0.67 -22.34
CA CYS A 48 38.45 2.09 -22.65
C CYS A 48 39.46 3.08 -22.06
N SER A 49 40.48 2.60 -21.35
CA SER A 49 41.54 3.38 -20.70
C SER A 49 41.09 4.40 -19.64
N LYS A 50 39.78 4.50 -19.35
CA LYS A 50 39.20 5.39 -18.33
C LYS A 50 39.40 4.83 -16.91
N THR A 51 39.62 5.73 -15.97
CA THR A 51 39.79 5.43 -14.54
C THR A 51 38.49 5.63 -13.77
N PHE A 52 38.19 4.75 -12.82
CA PHE A 52 36.98 4.82 -11.99
C PHE A 52 37.22 4.23 -10.59
N LEU A 53 36.38 4.63 -9.63
CA LEU A 53 36.39 4.08 -8.29
C LEU A 53 35.71 2.70 -8.27
N PRO A 54 36.36 1.66 -7.73
CA PRO A 54 35.66 0.44 -7.39
C PRO A 54 34.61 0.78 -6.35
N ASN A 55 33.36 0.44 -6.63
CA ASN A 55 32.17 0.64 -5.79
C ASN A 55 31.35 1.93 -6.02
N SER A 56 31.35 2.49 -7.23
CA SER A 56 30.24 3.33 -7.69
C SER A 56 29.38 2.57 -8.70
N SER A 57 28.32 1.95 -8.18
CA SER A 57 27.14 1.38 -8.86
C SER A 57 27.25 0.01 -9.57
N ALA A 58 26.24 -0.82 -9.26
CA ALA A 58 25.71 -1.99 -9.99
C ALA A 58 26.26 -3.40 -9.66
N GLY A 59 25.50 -4.12 -8.82
CA GLY A 59 24.83 -5.36 -9.26
C GLY A 59 25.52 -6.72 -9.09
N ALA A 60 25.19 -7.38 -7.97
CA ALA A 60 24.70 -8.76 -7.89
C ALA A 60 25.63 -9.99 -7.66
N THR A 61 25.12 -10.85 -6.77
CA THR A 61 25.25 -12.32 -6.62
C THR A 61 26.45 -12.99 -5.92
N ALA A 62 26.20 -13.32 -4.65
CA ALA A 62 26.35 -14.63 -3.99
C ALA A 62 27.68 -15.41 -4.10
N SER A 63 28.37 -15.53 -2.95
CA SER A 63 28.68 -16.86 -2.43
C SER A 63 28.80 -16.85 -0.90
N SER A 64 27.98 -17.71 -0.30
CA SER A 64 27.88 -17.95 1.12
C SER A 64 29.15 -18.64 1.64
N THR A 65 30.04 -17.87 2.25
CA THR A 65 30.95 -18.38 3.28
C THR A 65 30.55 -17.76 4.62
N ARG A 66 29.82 -18.59 5.37
CA ARG A 66 29.53 -18.50 6.80
C ARG A 66 30.56 -17.69 7.59
N PRO A 67 30.25 -16.49 8.10
CA PRO A 67 31.02 -15.92 9.18
C PRO A 67 30.53 -16.57 10.47
N THR A 68 31.46 -17.19 11.18
CA THR A 68 31.26 -17.60 12.56
C THR A 68 30.76 -16.41 13.37
N ALA A 69 29.59 -16.59 13.99
CA ALA A 69 28.93 -15.60 14.82
C ALA A 69 29.89 -15.07 15.89
N LYS A 70 30.43 -13.87 15.68
CA LYS A 70 30.77 -13.00 16.80
C LYS A 70 29.43 -12.51 17.34
N LYS A 71 29.04 -13.02 18.51
CA LYS A 71 27.96 -12.47 19.33
C LYS A 71 28.27 -11.00 19.63
N THR A 72 27.82 -10.08 18.79
CA THR A 72 27.47 -8.75 19.26
C THR A 72 26.15 -8.92 19.98
N GLY A 73 26.17 -8.92 21.31
CA GLY A 73 24.94 -8.79 22.07
C GLY A 73 24.22 -7.55 21.56
N ARG A 74 22.95 -7.68 21.16
CA ARG A 74 22.08 -6.50 20.97
C ARG A 74 22.18 -5.72 22.27
N ARG A 75 22.64 -4.47 22.22
CA ARG A 75 22.59 -3.60 23.39
C ARG A 75 21.11 -3.32 23.62
N ILE A 76 20.51 -4.01 24.58
CA ILE A 76 19.17 -3.70 25.05
C ILE A 76 19.33 -2.46 25.93
N GLY A 77 18.65 -1.37 25.58
CA GLY A 77 18.67 -0.16 26.40
C GLY A 77 17.87 -0.36 27.70
N SER A 78 17.99 0.59 28.63
CA SER A 78 17.21 0.58 29.88
C SER A 78 16.60 1.95 30.13
N ASP A 79 15.65 2.04 31.05
CA ASP A 79 15.02 3.33 31.42
C ASP A 79 16.03 4.38 31.91
N GLU A 80 17.17 3.96 32.44
CA GLU A 80 18.24 4.87 32.88
C GLU A 80 19.19 5.29 31.74
N ARG A 81 19.28 4.47 30.69
CA ARG A 81 20.14 4.64 29.51
C ARG A 81 19.42 4.08 28.28
N PRO A 82 18.52 4.86 27.67
CA PRO A 82 17.78 4.40 26.50
C PRO A 82 18.75 4.17 25.35
N LEU A 83 18.39 3.25 24.45
CA LEU A 83 19.19 2.96 23.26
C LEU A 83 19.30 4.18 22.33
N GLU A 84 18.22 4.96 22.25
CA GLU A 84 18.09 6.18 21.45
C GLU A 84 17.52 7.33 22.28
N THR A 85 17.95 8.56 22.00
CA THR A 85 17.54 9.78 22.73
C THR A 85 16.67 10.72 21.91
N GLU A 86 16.33 10.36 20.67
CA GLU A 86 15.66 11.24 19.70
C GLU A 86 14.32 11.81 20.22
N TYR A 87 13.45 10.99 20.84
CA TYR A 87 12.17 11.49 21.38
C TYR A 87 12.33 12.41 22.59
N TYR A 88 13.39 12.19 23.37
CA TYR A 88 13.73 13.09 24.47
C TYR A 88 14.30 14.41 23.93
N GLU A 89 15.11 14.37 22.87
CA GLU A 89 15.65 15.55 22.20
C GLU A 89 14.55 16.39 21.54
N VAL A 90 13.58 15.75 20.88
CA VAL A 90 12.41 16.42 20.28
C VAL A 90 11.58 17.16 21.34
N LEU A 91 11.46 16.63 22.56
CA LEU A 91 10.77 17.32 23.67
C LEU A 91 11.71 18.26 24.47
N GLY A 92 13.01 18.27 24.17
CA GLY A 92 14.02 19.02 24.91
C GLY A 92 14.17 18.54 26.37
N LEU A 93 14.04 17.25 26.61
CA LEU A 93 14.05 16.60 27.91
C LEU A 93 15.22 15.64 28.08
N SER A 94 15.55 15.34 29.34
CA SER A 94 16.49 14.27 29.68
C SER A 94 15.77 12.91 29.63
N PRO A 95 16.47 11.80 29.33
CA PRO A 95 15.94 10.44 29.50
C PRO A 95 15.39 10.14 30.90
N LYS A 96 15.84 10.88 31.92
CA LYS A 96 15.38 10.79 33.31
C LYS A 96 14.13 11.61 33.61
N ALA A 97 13.51 12.25 32.61
CA ALA A 97 12.36 13.12 32.82
C ALA A 97 11.14 12.34 33.35
N THR A 98 10.40 12.96 34.27
CA THR A 98 9.17 12.41 34.82
C THR A 98 8.00 12.58 33.84
N ALA A 99 6.92 11.80 34.00
CA ALA A 99 5.73 11.92 33.14
C ALA A 99 5.11 13.33 33.17
N LEU A 100 5.19 14.02 34.33
CA LEU A 100 4.72 15.40 34.47
C LEU A 100 5.58 16.40 33.67
N GLU A 101 6.89 16.19 33.63
CA GLU A 101 7.82 16.99 32.84
C GLU A 101 7.63 16.77 31.33
N ILE A 102 7.37 15.52 30.93
CA ILE A 102 7.03 15.14 29.54
C ILE A 102 5.76 15.87 29.08
N LYS A 103 4.71 15.83 29.89
CA LYS A 103 3.45 16.55 29.61
C LYS A 103 3.62 18.07 29.60
N ALA A 104 4.43 18.62 30.49
CA ALA A 104 4.71 20.06 30.54
C ALA A 104 5.54 20.52 29.33
N ALA A 105 6.55 19.75 28.93
CA ALA A 105 7.38 20.05 27.77
C ALA A 105 6.59 19.99 26.48
N TYR A 106 5.75 18.96 26.31
CA TYR A 106 4.88 18.82 25.15
C TYR A 106 3.97 20.05 24.98
N ARG A 107 3.25 20.46 26.03
CA ARG A 107 2.36 21.65 25.95
C ARG A 107 3.12 22.92 25.55
N ARG A 108 4.30 23.14 26.12
CA ARG A 108 5.14 24.30 25.80
C ARG A 108 5.64 24.27 24.36
N MET A 109 6.01 23.10 23.87
CA MET A 109 6.58 22.93 22.54
C MET A 109 5.50 22.88 21.45
N ALA A 110 4.32 22.33 21.75
CA ALA A 110 3.16 22.31 20.86
C ALA A 110 2.67 23.74 20.60
N LEU A 111 2.61 24.59 21.63
CA LEU A 111 2.29 26.01 21.47
C LEU A 111 3.34 26.77 20.64
N LYS A 112 4.61 26.35 20.69
CA LYS A 112 5.70 26.99 19.94
C LYS A 112 5.76 26.54 18.49
N MET A 113 5.47 25.27 18.22
CA MET A 113 5.57 24.64 16.90
C MET A 113 4.22 24.45 16.22
N HIS A 114 3.15 25.06 16.74
CA HIS A 114 1.83 24.97 16.13
C HIS A 114 1.85 25.58 14.71
N PRO A 115 1.28 24.90 13.70
CA PRO A 115 1.29 25.38 12.31
C PRO A 115 0.62 26.74 12.15
N ASP A 116 -0.44 27.03 12.92
CA ASP A 116 -1.14 28.32 12.92
C ASP A 116 -0.26 29.51 13.40
N LYS A 117 0.75 29.24 14.26
CA LYS A 117 1.69 30.26 14.74
C LYS A 117 2.95 30.35 13.91
N ASN A 118 3.18 29.39 13.01
CA ASN A 118 4.35 29.32 12.12
C ASN A 118 3.92 29.08 10.66
N PRO A 119 3.05 29.93 10.08
CA PRO A 119 2.55 29.74 8.71
C PRO A 119 3.65 29.86 7.64
N ASP A 120 4.79 30.49 7.97
CA ASP A 120 5.91 30.72 7.06
C ASP A 120 6.98 29.60 7.07
N ASP A 121 6.91 28.63 8.00
CA ASP A 121 7.84 27.49 8.05
C ASP A 121 7.20 26.25 7.39
N PRO A 122 7.66 25.84 6.19
CA PRO A 122 7.13 24.66 5.50
C PRO A 122 7.38 23.35 6.26
N GLU A 123 8.35 23.31 7.19
CA GLU A 123 8.65 22.15 8.02
C GLU A 123 7.87 22.14 9.35
N ALA A 124 7.08 23.17 9.66
CA ALA A 124 6.33 23.24 10.91
C ALA A 124 5.39 22.04 11.10
N GLY A 125 4.74 21.59 10.03
CA GLY A 125 3.88 20.41 10.04
C GLY A 125 4.64 19.12 10.36
N GLU A 126 5.84 18.94 9.80
CA GLU A 126 6.66 17.75 10.08
C GLU A 126 7.21 17.76 11.50
N LYS A 127 7.70 18.91 11.97
CA LYS A 127 8.17 19.10 13.35
C LYS A 127 7.06 18.87 14.38
N PHE A 128 5.85 19.32 14.08
CA PHE A 128 4.68 19.10 14.93
C PHE A 128 4.27 17.62 14.98
N LYS A 129 4.31 16.92 13.83
CA LYS A 129 4.11 15.46 13.79
C LYS A 129 5.14 14.72 14.63
N SER A 130 6.42 15.03 14.48
CA SER A 130 7.50 14.41 15.29
C SER A 130 7.31 14.67 16.79
N LEU A 131 6.84 15.87 17.14
CA LEU A 131 6.54 16.23 18.53
C LEU A 131 5.38 15.42 19.10
N ALA A 132 4.30 15.22 18.34
CA ALA A 132 3.15 14.42 18.73
C ALA A 132 3.51 12.94 18.92
N VAL A 133 4.30 12.37 17.99
CA VAL A 133 4.81 10.98 18.08
C VAL A 133 5.70 10.81 19.31
N ALA A 134 6.64 11.74 19.55
CA ALA A 134 7.52 11.69 20.71
C ALA A 134 6.73 11.74 22.04
N TYR A 135 5.72 12.59 22.13
CA TYR A 135 4.87 12.66 23.32
C TYR A 135 4.03 11.40 23.52
N ASN A 136 3.40 10.87 22.47
CA ASN A 136 2.59 9.65 22.58
C ASN A 136 3.42 8.47 23.10
N THR A 137 4.63 8.30 22.55
CA THR A 137 5.54 7.22 22.95
C THR A 137 6.13 7.42 24.36
N LEU A 138 6.47 8.64 24.76
CA LEU A 138 7.11 8.91 26.06
C LEU A 138 6.11 9.13 27.22
N SER A 139 4.86 9.44 26.92
CA SER A 139 3.83 9.68 27.95
C SER A 139 3.26 8.39 28.53
N ASP A 140 3.18 7.31 27.75
CA ASP A 140 2.79 5.98 28.22
C ASP A 140 4.01 5.23 28.80
N PRO A 141 3.96 4.78 30.07
CA PRO A 141 5.04 4.01 30.69
C PRO A 141 5.45 2.74 29.92
N GLU A 142 4.51 2.03 29.29
CA GLU A 142 4.79 0.79 28.57
C GLU A 142 5.46 1.06 27.22
N LEU A 143 4.97 2.05 26.48
CA LEU A 143 5.57 2.48 25.20
C LEU A 143 6.95 3.11 25.41
N ARG A 144 7.11 3.90 26.47
CA ARG A 144 8.39 4.50 26.85
C ARG A 144 9.42 3.42 27.16
N LYS A 145 9.03 2.38 27.89
CA LYS A 145 9.92 1.25 28.21
C LYS A 145 10.34 0.49 26.95
N LYS A 146 9.40 0.19 26.04
CA LYS A 146 9.70 -0.45 24.75
C LYS A 146 10.66 0.41 23.91
N TYR A 147 10.42 1.71 23.84
CA TYR A 147 11.30 2.65 23.15
C TYR A 147 12.71 2.69 23.77
N ASN A 148 12.80 2.74 25.10
CA ASN A 148 14.08 2.74 25.81
C ASN A 148 14.87 1.44 25.58
N GLU A 149 14.19 0.29 25.50
CA GLU A 149 14.79 -1.03 25.31
C GLU A 149 15.23 -1.31 23.85
N PHE A 150 14.42 -0.88 22.86
CA PHE A 150 14.56 -1.30 21.45
C PHE A 150 14.76 -0.16 20.44
N GLY A 151 14.61 1.11 20.85
CA GLY A 151 14.68 2.27 19.96
C GLY A 151 13.48 2.41 19.02
N LYS A 152 13.58 3.28 18.02
CA LYS A 152 12.53 3.63 17.05
C LYS A 152 12.19 2.51 16.05
N GLN A 153 12.93 1.40 16.07
CA GLN A 153 12.79 0.31 15.09
C GLN A 153 11.57 -0.60 15.31
N GLN A 154 10.76 -0.36 16.34
CA GLN A 154 9.56 -1.17 16.64
C GLN A 154 8.27 -0.33 16.65
N GLU A 155 8.11 0.57 15.67
CA GLU A 155 6.93 1.45 15.52
C GLU A 155 5.74 0.82 14.77
N ASN A 156 5.47 -0.48 14.94
CA ASN A 156 4.33 -1.12 14.25
C ASN A 156 3.18 -1.58 15.16
N ASP A 157 3.16 -1.22 16.45
CA ASP A 157 2.16 -1.83 17.37
C ASP A 157 1.54 -0.88 18.42
N GLY A 158 1.48 0.45 18.20
CA GLY A 158 0.67 1.30 19.10
C GLY A 158 0.85 2.82 19.09
N GLY A 159 1.60 3.42 18.17
CA GLY A 159 1.69 4.87 18.02
C GLY A 159 0.78 5.37 16.90
N PHE A 160 0.24 6.60 17.01
CA PHE A 160 -0.52 7.25 15.93
C PHE A 160 0.23 7.14 14.60
N VAL A 161 -0.21 6.24 13.72
CA VAL A 161 0.37 6.06 12.40
C VAL A 161 -0.42 6.94 11.44
N ASP A 162 0.26 7.82 10.69
CA ASP A 162 -0.39 8.68 9.69
C ASP A 162 -1.18 7.77 8.71
N PRO A 163 -2.52 7.84 8.69
CA PRO A 163 -3.34 6.93 7.89
C PRO A 163 -2.93 6.98 6.42
N GLU A 164 -2.52 8.16 5.93
CA GLU A 164 -2.04 8.33 4.56
C GLU A 164 -0.76 7.53 4.29
N ALA A 165 0.21 7.55 5.21
CA ALA A 165 1.47 6.82 5.06
C ALA A 165 1.23 5.31 5.13
N VAL A 166 0.40 4.85 6.06
CA VAL A 166 0.02 3.43 6.19
C VAL A 166 -0.63 2.93 4.90
N PHE A 167 -1.60 3.68 4.38
CA PHE A 167 -2.27 3.28 3.13
C PHE A 167 -1.32 3.26 1.94
N SER A 168 -0.42 4.23 1.85
CA SER A 168 0.57 4.26 0.77
C SER A 168 1.50 3.04 0.84
N THR A 169 1.96 2.65 2.03
CA THR A 169 2.80 1.45 2.20
C THR A 169 2.00 0.17 1.96
N LEU A 170 0.76 0.09 2.44
CA LEU A 170 -0.06 -1.11 2.36
C LEU A 170 -0.60 -1.38 0.95
N PHE A 171 -0.95 -0.36 0.17
CA PHE A 171 -1.71 -0.52 -1.08
C PHE A 171 -0.95 -0.13 -2.33
N GLY A 172 0.35 -0.45 -2.40
CA GLY A 172 1.14 -0.38 -3.63
C GLY A 172 2.44 0.41 -3.54
N GLY A 173 2.79 1.00 -2.40
CA GLY A 173 4.06 1.69 -2.21
C GLY A 173 4.31 2.83 -3.21
N GLU A 174 5.55 3.37 -3.22
CA GLU A 174 5.96 4.40 -4.18
C GLU A 174 5.99 3.89 -5.63
N LYS A 175 6.11 2.57 -5.83
CA LYS A 175 6.26 1.97 -7.16
C LYS A 175 5.00 2.09 -8.03
N PHE A 176 3.81 2.07 -7.43
CA PHE A 176 2.56 2.23 -8.19
C PHE A 176 2.18 3.69 -8.45
N GLN A 177 2.90 4.66 -7.86
CA GLN A 177 2.56 6.09 -7.97
C GLN A 177 2.52 6.58 -9.43
N ASP A 178 3.29 5.96 -10.32
CA ASP A 178 3.35 6.29 -11.75
C ASP A 178 2.19 5.72 -12.57
N ILE A 179 1.46 4.76 -12.02
CA ILE A 179 0.32 4.10 -12.65
C ILE A 179 -0.99 4.60 -12.06
N ILE A 180 -1.10 4.60 -10.73
CA ILE A 180 -2.34 4.93 -10.02
C ILE A 180 -2.27 6.32 -9.37
N GLY A 181 -1.09 6.83 -8.99
CA GLY A 181 -0.95 8.03 -8.15
C GLY A 181 -1.11 7.72 -6.66
N THR A 182 -1.44 8.73 -5.85
CA THR A 182 -1.71 8.57 -4.41
C THR A 182 -3.19 8.24 -4.18
N ILE A 183 -3.48 7.20 -3.39
CA ILE A 183 -4.85 6.79 -3.06
C ILE A 183 -5.49 7.83 -2.15
N SER A 184 -6.63 8.39 -2.56
CA SER A 184 -7.36 9.45 -1.85
C SER A 184 -8.02 8.94 -0.56
N LEU A 185 -8.36 7.65 -0.47
CA LEU A 185 -8.98 7.05 0.72
C LEU A 185 -8.19 7.30 2.02
N GLY A 186 -6.85 7.26 1.97
CA GLY A 186 -6.01 7.55 3.14
C GLY A 186 -6.08 9.01 3.59
N GLN A 187 -6.15 9.95 2.65
CA GLN A 187 -6.30 11.39 2.93
C GLN A 187 -7.69 11.72 3.47
N GLU A 188 -8.72 11.08 2.92
CA GLU A 188 -10.11 11.24 3.38
C GLU A 188 -10.26 10.75 4.83
N MET A 189 -9.70 9.58 5.15
CA MET A 189 -9.70 9.05 6.51
C MET A 189 -8.96 9.96 7.48
N LYS A 190 -7.77 10.45 7.09
CA LYS A 190 -6.99 11.42 7.89
C LYS A 190 -7.76 12.71 8.16
N THR A 191 -8.41 13.25 7.12
CA THR A 191 -9.22 14.47 7.25
C THR A 191 -10.43 14.25 8.16
N ALA A 192 -11.07 13.08 8.08
CA ALA A 192 -12.19 12.73 8.95
C ALA A 192 -11.74 12.61 10.42
N MET A 193 -10.62 11.95 10.69
CA MET A 193 -10.09 11.79 12.06
C MET A 193 -9.67 13.13 12.68
N GLN A 194 -9.10 14.04 11.88
CA GLN A 194 -8.72 15.38 12.36
C GLN A 194 -9.95 16.23 12.69
N LYS A 195 -11.02 16.13 11.88
CA LYS A 195 -12.28 16.82 12.17
C LYS A 195 -12.92 16.32 13.47
N GLU A 196 -12.89 15.02 13.74
CA GLU A 196 -13.42 14.46 14.99
C GLU A 196 -12.60 14.89 16.23
N SER A 197 -11.27 15.00 16.12
CA SER A 197 -10.44 15.45 17.25
C SER A 197 -10.57 16.93 17.59
N ASP A 198 -10.91 17.78 16.61
CA ASP A 198 -11.08 19.22 16.83
C ASP A 198 -12.46 19.56 17.43
N ASP A 199 -13.45 18.67 17.29
CA ASP A 199 -14.82 18.82 17.84
C ASP A 199 -14.90 18.52 19.35
N ASP A 200 -13.86 17.91 19.96
CA ASP A 200 -13.81 17.60 21.40
C ASP A 200 -13.34 18.79 22.30
N ASP A 201 -12.87 19.91 21.71
CA ASP A 201 -12.28 21.05 22.43
C ASP A 201 -13.16 22.34 22.46
N GLU A 202 -14.38 22.34 21.88
CA GLU A 202 -15.32 23.49 21.91
C GLU A 202 -16.63 23.14 22.66
N PRO A 203 -17.17 24.04 23.53
CA PRO A 203 -18.45 23.79 24.17
C PRO A 203 -19.61 24.01 23.19
N ASP A 204 -20.38 22.94 22.97
CA ASP A 204 -21.74 22.89 22.42
C ASP A 204 -21.98 23.63 21.09
N ASN A 205 -21.58 23.02 19.97
CA ASN A 205 -22.35 23.16 18.72
C ASN A 205 -22.29 21.89 17.85
N GLU A 206 -23.17 20.93 18.16
CA GLU A 206 -23.35 19.70 17.39
C GLU A 206 -23.77 19.97 15.93
N ALA A 207 -22.83 19.82 15.00
CA ALA A 207 -23.10 19.61 13.58
C ALA A 207 -22.67 18.18 13.20
N GLY A 208 -23.52 17.21 13.51
CA GLY A 208 -23.26 15.79 13.28
C GLY A 208 -22.73 15.46 11.87
N SER A 209 -21.60 14.75 11.86
CA SER A 209 -20.94 14.14 10.70
C SER A 209 -21.90 13.21 9.93
N GLN A 210 -22.27 13.61 8.71
CA GLN A 210 -22.87 12.72 7.73
C GLN A 210 -21.77 12.10 6.89
N LEU A 211 -21.45 10.83 7.18
CA LEU A 211 -20.79 9.90 6.27
C LEU A 211 -21.47 9.98 4.89
N VAL A 212 -20.71 10.45 3.89
CA VAL A 212 -21.10 10.40 2.48
C VAL A 212 -21.03 8.94 2.03
N SER A 213 -22.11 8.20 2.26
CA SER A 213 -22.40 6.97 1.53
C SER A 213 -23.05 7.33 0.20
N THR A 214 -22.28 7.29 -0.88
CA THR A 214 -22.86 7.19 -2.22
C THR A 214 -23.38 5.77 -2.44
N THR A 215 -24.68 5.56 -2.24
CA THR A 215 -25.63 4.81 -3.11
C THR A 215 -26.94 4.52 -2.34
N ASN A 216 -28.06 4.58 -3.07
CA ASN A 216 -29.47 4.69 -2.64
C ASN A 216 -30.10 3.40 -2.00
N PRO A 217 -31.34 3.46 -1.43
CA PRO A 217 -31.71 2.88 -0.11
C PRO A 217 -32.46 1.53 -0.14
N PRO A 218 -32.61 0.83 1.01
CA PRO A 218 -33.61 -0.22 1.19
C PRO A 218 -34.92 0.29 1.86
N PRO A 219 -36.05 -0.43 1.73
CA PRO A 219 -37.34 0.01 2.25
C PRO A 219 -37.52 -0.26 3.75
N ALA A 220 -38.37 0.56 4.35
CA ALA A 220 -38.70 0.62 5.77
C ALA A 220 -39.56 -0.54 6.28
N THR A 221 -39.35 -0.94 7.54
CA THR A 221 -40.39 -1.25 8.52
C THR A 221 -39.91 -0.94 9.95
N SER A 222 -40.82 -0.34 10.73
CA SER A 222 -40.74 0.45 11.97
C SER A 222 -40.95 -0.38 13.27
N PRO A 223 -41.17 0.18 14.51
CA PRO A 223 -40.92 1.52 15.10
C PRO A 223 -40.27 1.49 16.53
N THR A 224 -40.12 2.68 17.14
CA THR A 224 -40.02 3.04 18.58
C THR A 224 -38.63 3.34 19.19
N SER A 225 -38.25 4.62 19.27
CA SER A 225 -38.48 5.49 20.45
C SER A 225 -37.67 6.81 20.39
N LYS A 226 -38.33 7.88 20.85
CA LYS A 226 -37.83 9.25 21.15
C LYS A 226 -37.30 10.10 19.98
N ALA A 227 -38.20 10.96 19.48
CA ALA A 227 -37.88 12.07 18.60
C ALA A 227 -36.98 13.08 19.31
N ALA A 228 -35.68 13.06 19.00
CA ALA A 228 -34.82 14.20 19.16
C ALA A 228 -35.17 15.20 18.03
N THR A 229 -35.66 16.38 18.41
CA THR A 229 -35.93 17.50 17.52
C THR A 229 -34.61 17.90 16.86
N LYS A 230 -34.43 17.58 15.56
CA LYS A 230 -33.29 18.07 14.77
C LYS A 230 -33.27 19.60 14.81
N PRO A 231 -32.13 20.26 15.07
CA PRO A 231 -32.02 21.70 14.88
C PRO A 231 -32.25 22.00 13.40
N THR A 232 -33.29 22.80 13.11
CA THR A 232 -33.53 23.27 11.74
C THR A 232 -32.51 24.37 11.45
N LEU A 233 -31.45 24.04 10.73
CA LEU A 233 -30.46 24.99 10.22
C LEU A 233 -31.16 26.19 9.58
N THR A 234 -30.71 27.40 9.91
CA THR A 234 -31.22 28.60 9.25
C THR A 234 -30.92 28.54 7.74
N PRO A 235 -31.75 29.18 6.88
CA PRO A 235 -31.51 29.19 5.44
C PRO A 235 -30.11 29.70 5.06
N GLU A 236 -29.59 30.66 5.84
CA GLU A 236 -28.26 31.23 5.65
C GLU A 236 -27.12 30.25 6.02
N GLN A 237 -27.24 29.54 7.15
CA GLN A 237 -26.28 28.50 7.53
C GLN A 237 -26.27 27.33 6.53
N LYS A 238 -27.44 26.94 6.03
CA LYS A 238 -27.55 25.91 5.00
C LYS A 238 -26.86 26.33 3.70
N ALA A 239 -27.11 27.56 3.23
CA ALA A 239 -26.48 28.09 2.02
C ALA A 239 -24.95 28.18 2.15
N LYS A 240 -24.43 28.62 3.30
CA LYS A 240 -22.98 28.64 3.58
C LYS A 240 -22.37 27.25 3.57
N ARG A 241 -23.02 26.28 4.25
CA ARG A 241 -22.56 24.88 4.27
C ARG A 241 -22.56 24.28 2.86
N ASP A 242 -23.63 24.49 2.10
CA ASP A 242 -23.76 23.95 0.75
C ASP A 242 -22.71 24.59 -0.19
N ALA A 243 -22.39 25.88 -0.02
CA ALA A 243 -21.31 26.55 -0.76
C ALA A 243 -19.91 26.01 -0.41
N VAL A 244 -19.63 25.74 0.88
CA VAL A 244 -18.36 25.11 1.31
C VAL A 244 -18.23 23.71 0.70
N LEU A 245 -19.29 22.88 0.80
CA LEU A 245 -19.29 21.54 0.21
C LEU A 245 -19.07 21.56 -1.31
N GLN A 246 -19.65 22.56 -2.00
CA GLN A 246 -19.43 22.76 -3.44
C GLN A 246 -17.97 23.12 -3.74
N ALA A 247 -17.41 24.11 -3.03
CA ALA A 247 -16.03 24.53 -3.21
C ALA A 247 -15.04 23.38 -2.97
N GLU A 248 -15.21 22.63 -1.88
CA GLU A 248 -14.38 21.45 -1.61
C GLU A 248 -14.55 20.37 -2.72
N SER A 249 -15.76 20.18 -3.24
CA SER A 249 -15.98 19.21 -4.33
C SER A 249 -15.31 19.62 -5.64
N GLU A 250 -15.26 20.93 -5.92
CA GLU A 250 -14.57 21.47 -7.09
C GLU A 250 -13.06 21.36 -6.95
N GLU A 251 -12.53 21.62 -5.76
CA GLU A 251 -11.11 21.43 -5.46
C GLU A 251 -10.70 19.95 -5.62
N ARG A 252 -11.47 19.02 -5.04
CA ARG A 252 -11.24 17.57 -5.21
C ARG A 252 -11.24 17.15 -6.68
N LYS A 253 -12.18 17.69 -7.48
CA LYS A 253 -12.19 17.46 -8.94
C LYS A 253 -10.95 18.00 -9.61
N ARG A 254 -10.52 19.22 -9.30
CA ARG A 254 -9.29 19.82 -9.86
C ARG A 254 -8.04 18.99 -9.54
N VAL A 255 -7.88 18.57 -8.29
CA VAL A 255 -6.75 17.73 -7.87
C VAL A 255 -6.77 16.39 -8.60
N ARG A 256 -7.96 15.77 -8.73
CA ARG A 256 -8.14 14.52 -9.47
C ARG A 256 -7.82 14.69 -10.96
N ASP A 257 -8.33 15.74 -11.61
CA ASP A 257 -8.10 16.00 -13.03
C ASP A 257 -6.61 16.22 -13.34
N ALA A 258 -5.90 16.93 -12.45
CA ALA A 258 -4.45 17.11 -12.55
C ALA A 258 -3.68 15.79 -12.41
N ARG A 259 -4.08 14.93 -11.45
CA ARG A 259 -3.52 13.58 -11.28
C ARG A 259 -3.77 12.74 -12.53
N VAL A 260 -5.00 12.67 -13.03
CA VAL A 260 -5.38 11.90 -14.22
C VAL A 260 -4.60 12.37 -15.44
N THR A 261 -4.44 13.67 -15.65
CA THR A 261 -3.67 14.23 -16.77
C THR A 261 -2.22 13.77 -16.71
N LYS A 262 -1.58 13.92 -15.55
CA LYS A 262 -0.19 13.48 -15.34
C LYS A 262 -0.01 11.97 -15.58
N LEU A 263 -0.95 11.15 -15.12
CA LEU A 263 -0.91 9.70 -15.31
C LEU A 263 -1.16 9.31 -16.78
N ALA A 264 -2.03 10.02 -17.48
CA ALA A 264 -2.26 9.82 -18.91
C ALA A 264 -1.00 10.12 -19.74
N ASP A 265 -0.25 11.18 -19.40
CA ASP A 265 1.02 11.51 -20.04
C ASP A 265 2.10 10.45 -19.78
N LYS A 266 2.17 9.91 -18.55
CA LYS A 266 3.07 8.80 -18.21
C LYS A 266 2.71 7.54 -18.97
N LEU A 267 1.43 7.19 -19.03
CA LEU A 267 0.96 6.04 -19.78
C LEU A 267 1.23 6.21 -21.29
N LYS A 268 0.98 7.39 -21.85
CA LYS A 268 1.34 7.73 -23.23
C LYS A 268 2.82 7.53 -23.50
N SER A 269 3.69 8.06 -22.63
CA SER A 269 5.15 7.88 -22.72
C SER A 269 5.56 6.40 -22.64
N LYS A 270 4.87 5.62 -21.81
CA LYS A 270 5.10 4.18 -21.68
C LYS A 270 4.74 3.39 -22.93
N LEU A 271 3.65 3.77 -23.60
CA LEU A 271 3.22 3.15 -24.85
C LEU A 271 4.01 3.65 -26.06
N TYR A 272 4.71 4.79 -25.93
CA TYR A 272 5.46 5.45 -27.01
C TYR A 272 6.40 4.50 -27.75
N LEU A 273 7.14 3.66 -27.01
CA LEU A 273 8.09 2.69 -27.58
C LEU A 273 7.42 1.76 -28.60
N TYR A 274 6.16 1.38 -28.36
CA TYR A 274 5.38 0.58 -29.30
C TYR A 274 4.75 1.44 -30.41
N THR A 275 4.20 2.61 -30.08
CA THR A 275 3.41 3.40 -31.03
C THR A 275 4.25 4.05 -32.14
N GLU A 276 5.52 4.36 -31.88
CA GLU A 276 6.44 4.94 -32.87
C GLU A 276 7.15 3.90 -33.72
N GLN A 277 7.49 2.75 -33.14
CA GLN A 277 8.30 1.74 -33.83
C GLN A 277 7.46 0.76 -34.67
N ALA A 278 6.14 0.75 -34.47
CA ALA A 278 5.23 -0.09 -35.24
C ALA A 278 4.90 0.58 -36.59
N ASP A 279 5.85 0.54 -37.53
CA ASP A 279 5.61 0.86 -38.94
C ASP A 279 5.24 -0.43 -39.68
N GLU A 280 4.02 -0.49 -40.17
CA GLU A 280 3.35 -1.64 -40.80
C GLU A 280 2.93 -2.78 -39.84
N GLU A 281 2.06 -3.65 -40.36
CA GLU A 281 1.21 -4.60 -39.66
C GLU A 281 1.99 -5.58 -38.77
N PHE A 282 2.26 -5.16 -37.53
CA PHE A 282 2.73 -5.96 -36.40
C PHE A 282 4.12 -6.60 -36.58
N ASP A 283 5.19 -5.82 -36.37
CA ASP A 283 6.51 -6.42 -36.10
C ASP A 283 6.47 -7.18 -34.76
N GLN A 284 6.38 -8.52 -34.87
CA GLN A 284 6.35 -9.44 -33.74
C GLN A 284 7.59 -9.27 -32.84
N GLN A 285 8.74 -8.87 -33.39
CA GLN A 285 9.97 -8.69 -32.62
C GLN A 285 9.90 -7.46 -31.69
N VAL A 286 9.31 -6.37 -32.18
CA VAL A 286 9.04 -5.18 -31.37
C VAL A 286 8.04 -5.53 -30.26
N MET A 287 6.99 -6.31 -30.58
CA MET A 287 6.02 -6.76 -29.58
C MET A 287 6.65 -7.63 -28.49
N ASP A 288 7.50 -8.58 -28.87
CA ASP A 288 8.16 -9.48 -27.92
C ASP A 288 9.12 -8.70 -27.00
N SER A 289 9.85 -7.73 -27.57
CA SER A 289 10.76 -6.86 -26.81
C SER A 289 10.03 -5.97 -25.81
N VAL A 290 8.95 -5.31 -26.24
CA VAL A 290 8.13 -4.46 -25.37
C VAL A 290 7.42 -5.29 -24.29
N ARG A 291 6.92 -6.49 -24.63
CA ARG A 291 6.34 -7.41 -23.66
C ARG A 291 7.35 -7.81 -22.60
N MET A 292 8.59 -8.12 -22.97
CA MET A 292 9.64 -8.45 -22.01
C MET A 292 9.91 -7.32 -21.01
N ILE A 293 9.93 -6.06 -21.47
CA ILE A 293 10.10 -4.88 -20.60
C ILE A 293 8.94 -4.81 -19.58
N TRP A 294 7.70 -4.96 -20.05
CA TRP A 294 6.53 -4.89 -19.18
C TRP A 294 6.39 -6.09 -18.25
N GLU A 295 6.90 -7.27 -18.62
CA GLU A 295 6.98 -8.44 -17.74
C GLU A 295 7.92 -8.18 -16.56
N ILE A 296 9.11 -7.60 -16.81
CA ILE A 296 10.06 -7.22 -15.76
C ILE A 296 9.43 -6.20 -14.81
N GLU A 297 8.74 -5.21 -15.37
CA GLU A 297 8.07 -4.19 -14.57
C GLU A 297 6.93 -4.80 -13.73
N LYS A 298 6.10 -5.66 -14.34
CA LYS A 298 5.04 -6.40 -13.66
C LYS A 298 5.62 -7.22 -12.50
N ASP A 299 6.72 -7.93 -12.71
CA ASP A 299 7.38 -8.71 -11.65
C ASP A 299 7.91 -7.81 -10.52
N THR A 300 8.42 -6.62 -10.86
CA THR A 300 8.90 -5.62 -9.88
C THR A 300 7.76 -5.03 -9.05
N LEU A 301 6.62 -4.75 -9.69
CA LEU A 301 5.41 -4.22 -9.05
C LEU A 301 4.70 -5.29 -8.22
N ALA A 302 4.75 -6.56 -8.63
CA ALA A 302 4.18 -7.68 -7.89
C ALA A 302 4.89 -7.97 -6.56
N GLU A 303 6.04 -7.34 -6.28
CA GLU A 303 6.73 -7.41 -4.98
C GLU A 303 6.08 -6.58 -3.88
N GLU A 304 5.26 -5.60 -4.23
CA GLU A 304 4.59 -4.73 -3.27
C GLU A 304 3.42 -5.44 -2.57
N SER A 305 3.06 -4.96 -1.38
CA SER A 305 1.84 -5.39 -0.69
C SER A 305 0.61 -5.13 -1.58
N PHE A 306 -0.20 -6.18 -1.81
CA PHE A 306 -1.32 -6.19 -2.77
C PHE A 306 -0.94 -5.85 -4.22
N GLY A 307 0.35 -5.84 -4.57
CA GLY A 307 0.84 -5.55 -5.91
C GLY A 307 0.24 -6.43 -7.00
N PRO A 308 0.20 -7.77 -6.83
CA PRO A 308 -0.42 -8.67 -7.80
C PRO A 308 -1.92 -8.37 -8.04
N GLU A 309 -2.67 -8.05 -6.99
CA GLU A 309 -4.10 -7.74 -7.05
C GLU A 309 -4.34 -6.39 -7.74
N LEU A 310 -3.51 -5.38 -7.43
CA LEU A 310 -3.54 -4.08 -8.10
C LEU A 310 -3.19 -4.20 -9.59
N LEU A 311 -2.16 -4.97 -9.94
CA LEU A 311 -1.78 -5.23 -11.34
C LEU A 311 -2.92 -5.89 -12.11
N ARG A 312 -3.58 -6.91 -11.54
CA ARG A 312 -4.74 -7.53 -12.19
C ARG A 312 -5.88 -6.55 -12.40
N THR A 313 -6.13 -5.68 -11.43
CA THR A 313 -7.16 -4.64 -11.49
C THR A 313 -6.88 -3.62 -12.60
N VAL A 314 -5.65 -3.09 -12.64
CA VAL A 314 -5.18 -2.17 -13.69
C VAL A 314 -5.22 -2.87 -15.05
N GLY A 315 -4.70 -4.09 -15.12
CA GLY A 315 -4.62 -4.90 -16.34
C GLY A 315 -5.99 -5.18 -16.96
N ALA A 316 -6.94 -5.62 -16.14
CA ALA A 316 -8.32 -5.84 -16.57
C ALA A 316 -8.98 -4.58 -17.12
N THR A 317 -8.73 -3.44 -16.48
CA THR A 317 -9.23 -2.14 -16.96
C THR A 317 -8.61 -1.76 -18.31
N TYR A 318 -7.29 -1.91 -18.46
CA TYR A 318 -6.58 -1.66 -19.71
C TYR A 318 -7.08 -2.54 -20.85
N VAL A 319 -7.23 -3.85 -20.62
CA VAL A 319 -7.77 -4.80 -21.60
C VAL A 319 -9.20 -4.42 -22.00
N ALA A 320 -10.06 -4.08 -21.03
CA ALA A 320 -11.44 -3.69 -21.30
C ALA A 320 -11.53 -2.41 -22.15
N LYS A 321 -10.74 -1.38 -21.81
CA LYS A 321 -10.70 -0.09 -22.54
C LYS A 321 -10.12 -0.27 -23.96
N SER A 322 -9.04 -1.05 -24.07
CA SER A 322 -8.44 -1.43 -25.36
C SER A 322 -9.49 -2.08 -26.28
N LYS A 323 -10.15 -3.14 -25.80
CA LYS A 323 -11.19 -3.86 -26.56
C LYS A 323 -12.32 -2.93 -26.99
N ARG A 324 -12.83 -2.09 -26.08
CA ARG A 324 -13.90 -1.12 -26.38
C ARG A 324 -13.48 -0.14 -27.48
N CYS A 325 -12.27 0.38 -27.44
CA CYS A 325 -11.76 1.29 -28.46
C CYS A 325 -11.63 0.61 -29.83
N LEU A 326 -11.11 -0.63 -29.86
CA LEU A 326 -10.93 -1.39 -31.08
C LEU A 326 -12.27 -1.82 -31.71
N THR A 327 -13.26 -2.21 -30.91
CA THR A 327 -14.60 -2.59 -31.42
C THR A 327 -15.45 -1.39 -31.83
N ALA A 328 -15.34 -0.25 -31.14
CA ALA A 328 -15.98 0.99 -31.55
C ALA A 328 -15.43 1.51 -32.89
N THR A 329 -14.20 1.13 -33.25
CA THR A 329 -13.60 1.47 -34.55
C THR A 329 -14.08 0.53 -35.66
N ALA A 330 -14.45 -0.71 -35.34
CA ALA A 330 -14.92 -1.72 -36.29
C ALA A 330 -16.39 -1.55 -36.73
N THR A 331 -17.19 -0.74 -36.02
CA THR A 331 -18.63 -0.53 -36.29
C THR A 331 -18.93 0.67 -37.21
N GLY A 332 -17.89 1.26 -37.81
CA GLY A 332 -17.98 2.44 -38.66
C GLY A 332 -17.58 2.19 -40.12
N ALA A 333 -18.04 1.11 -40.76
CA ALA A 333 -18.02 0.99 -42.22
C ALA A 333 -18.95 -0.15 -42.68
N TRP A 334 -20.07 0.23 -43.30
CA TRP A 334 -20.95 -0.61 -44.13
C TRP A 334 -21.85 -1.67 -43.44
N GLY A 335 -23.12 -1.29 -43.22
CA GLY A 335 -24.21 -2.20 -42.82
C GLY A 335 -25.43 -1.43 -42.35
N GLY A 336 -26.35 -1.11 -43.26
CA GLY A 336 -27.42 -0.12 -43.10
C GLY A 336 -28.35 -0.26 -41.88
N GLY A 337 -28.61 0.89 -41.26
CA GLY A 337 -29.95 1.34 -40.90
C GLY A 337 -30.60 0.75 -39.64
N VAL A 338 -30.21 1.23 -38.45
CA VAL A 338 -31.13 1.80 -37.42
C VAL A 338 -30.30 2.74 -36.55
N ALA A 339 -30.43 4.05 -36.78
CA ALA A 339 -29.84 5.09 -35.96
C ALA A 339 -30.92 6.01 -35.41
N VAL A 340 -31.81 5.51 -34.53
CA VAL A 340 -32.56 6.29 -33.51
C VAL A 340 -33.04 5.36 -32.39
N VAL A 341 -32.14 4.79 -31.57
CA VAL A 341 -32.25 4.52 -30.10
C VAL A 341 -30.83 4.11 -29.63
N GLY A 342 -29.83 4.95 -29.90
CA GLY A 342 -28.43 4.67 -29.60
C GLY A 342 -28.01 5.30 -28.27
N GLY A 343 -27.82 4.50 -27.22
CA GLY A 343 -27.19 5.00 -25.99
C GLY A 343 -27.25 4.14 -24.72
N TRP A 344 -28.14 3.15 -24.61
CA TRP A 344 -28.39 2.48 -23.31
C TRP A 344 -28.18 0.96 -23.26
N PHE A 345 -27.84 0.29 -24.36
CA PHE A 345 -27.90 -1.19 -24.41
C PHE A 345 -26.58 -1.95 -24.68
N HIS A 346 -25.42 -1.29 -24.66
CA HIS A 346 -24.13 -2.00 -24.78
C HIS A 346 -23.26 -1.85 -23.51
N SER A 347 -23.49 -2.76 -22.56
CA SER A 347 -22.49 -3.50 -21.76
C SER A 347 -23.07 -3.95 -20.42
N ALA A 348 -23.93 -4.98 -20.46
CA ALA A 348 -24.43 -5.61 -19.24
C ALA A 348 -23.29 -6.17 -18.37
N LYS A 349 -22.17 -6.59 -18.97
CA LYS A 349 -21.04 -7.22 -18.27
C LYS A 349 -20.16 -6.22 -17.50
N SER A 350 -19.87 -5.05 -18.05
CA SER A 350 -19.09 -4.03 -17.30
C SER A 350 -19.90 -3.37 -16.19
N THR A 351 -21.20 -3.18 -16.41
CA THR A 351 -22.12 -2.66 -15.39
C THR A 351 -22.29 -3.67 -14.24
N ALA A 352 -22.38 -4.97 -14.56
CA ALA A 352 -22.41 -6.04 -13.56
C ALA A 352 -21.12 -6.12 -12.74
N HIS A 353 -19.94 -5.91 -13.36
CA HIS A 353 -18.65 -5.92 -12.65
C HIS A 353 -18.58 -4.79 -11.61
N VAL A 354 -18.83 -3.54 -12.03
CA VAL A 354 -18.84 -2.39 -11.12
C VAL A 354 -19.88 -2.55 -10.02
N LEU A 355 -21.07 -3.07 -10.34
CA LEU A 355 -22.09 -3.39 -9.34
C LEU A 355 -21.61 -4.49 -8.37
N SER A 356 -21.00 -5.56 -8.87
CA SER A 356 -20.49 -6.65 -8.03
C SER A 356 -19.37 -6.20 -7.09
N GLU A 357 -18.54 -5.25 -7.53
CA GLU A 357 -17.45 -4.70 -6.73
C GLU A 357 -17.94 -3.67 -5.72
N THR A 358 -18.91 -2.85 -6.09
CA THR A 358 -19.59 -1.95 -5.15
C THR A 358 -20.29 -2.77 -4.06
N VAL A 359 -21.00 -3.84 -4.45
CA VAL A 359 -21.63 -4.78 -3.50
C VAL A 359 -20.57 -5.49 -2.65
N GLY A 360 -19.43 -5.87 -3.24
CA GLY A 360 -18.30 -6.47 -2.54
C GLY A 360 -17.70 -5.54 -1.48
N ALA A 361 -17.51 -4.26 -1.81
CA ALA A 361 -17.01 -3.24 -0.89
C ALA A 361 -18.02 -2.97 0.25
N VAL A 362 -19.32 -2.85 -0.07
CA VAL A 362 -20.38 -2.71 0.94
C VAL A 362 -20.43 -3.92 1.86
N ARG A 363 -20.30 -5.14 1.31
CA ARG A 363 -20.25 -6.37 2.10
C ARG A 363 -19.04 -6.39 3.01
N ALA A 364 -17.86 -6.02 2.51
CA ALA A 364 -16.65 -5.96 3.32
C ALA A 364 -16.79 -4.94 4.46
N ALA A 365 -17.37 -3.76 4.21
CA ALA A 365 -17.66 -2.78 5.26
C ALA A 365 -18.66 -3.30 6.30
N TYR A 366 -19.69 -4.04 5.87
CA TYR A 366 -20.63 -4.69 6.77
C TYR A 366 -19.94 -5.75 7.66
N ASP A 367 -19.04 -6.54 7.08
CA ASP A 367 -18.29 -7.57 7.82
C ASP A 367 -17.38 -6.96 8.90
N VAL A 368 -16.81 -5.79 8.66
CA VAL A 368 -16.04 -5.01 9.65
C VAL A 368 -16.93 -4.59 10.82
N LYS A 369 -18.07 -3.98 10.50
CA LYS A 369 -19.04 -3.56 11.52
C LYS A 369 -19.50 -4.73 12.39
N ALA A 370 -19.77 -5.88 11.78
CA ALA A 370 -20.20 -7.07 12.50
C ALA A 370 -19.18 -7.53 13.55
N VAL A 371 -17.87 -7.41 13.28
CA VAL A 371 -16.83 -7.75 14.27
C VAL A 371 -16.74 -6.71 15.38
N PHE A 372 -16.84 -5.42 15.07
CA PHE A 372 -16.87 -4.38 16.11
C PHE A 372 -18.09 -4.54 17.02
N ASP A 373 -19.26 -4.86 16.48
CA ASP A 373 -20.47 -5.14 17.26
C ASP A 373 -20.28 -6.39 18.15
N GLU A 374 -19.56 -7.41 17.69
CA GLU A 374 -19.22 -8.61 18.48
C GLU A 374 -18.22 -8.29 19.60
N LEU A 375 -17.19 -7.49 19.32
CA LEU A 375 -16.21 -7.03 20.30
C LEU A 375 -16.89 -6.18 21.39
N ALA A 376 -17.71 -5.21 21.00
CA ALA A 376 -18.45 -4.36 21.93
C ALA A 376 -19.42 -5.16 22.82
N LYS A 377 -20.08 -6.18 22.27
CA LYS A 377 -20.91 -7.11 23.04
C LYS A 377 -20.08 -7.94 24.02
N ALA A 378 -18.94 -8.47 23.57
CA ALA A 378 -18.04 -9.25 24.42
C ALA A 378 -17.48 -8.42 25.59
N GLU A 379 -17.21 -7.12 25.38
CA GLU A 379 -16.80 -6.19 26.42
C GLU A 379 -17.95 -5.81 27.37
N ALA A 380 -19.16 -5.58 26.84
CA ALA A 380 -20.35 -5.23 27.62
C ALA A 380 -20.89 -6.39 28.49
N GLU A 381 -20.72 -7.64 28.06
CA GLU A 381 -21.14 -8.83 28.81
C GLU A 381 -20.23 -9.16 30.02
N GLY A 382 -19.15 -8.40 30.22
CA GLY A 382 -18.46 -8.18 31.49
C GLY A 382 -18.46 -9.35 32.48
N GLY A 383 -17.61 -10.36 32.25
CA GLY A 383 -17.34 -11.41 33.22
C GLY A 383 -15.92 -11.98 33.04
N PRO A 384 -15.34 -12.63 34.07
CA PRO A 384 -13.94 -13.12 34.11
C PRO A 384 -13.65 -14.31 33.15
N GLY A 385 -14.11 -14.21 31.90
CA GLY A 385 -14.12 -15.29 30.91
C GLY A 385 -13.85 -14.87 29.47
N LEU A 386 -13.65 -13.58 29.15
CA LEU A 386 -12.96 -13.25 27.91
C LEU A 386 -11.47 -13.49 28.18
N THR A 387 -10.99 -14.66 27.82
CA THR A 387 -9.54 -14.92 27.83
C THR A 387 -8.89 -13.84 26.97
N GLU A 388 -7.76 -13.27 27.43
CA GLU A 388 -6.97 -12.33 26.63
C GLU A 388 -6.72 -12.84 25.20
N GLU A 389 -6.64 -14.17 25.05
CA GLU A 389 -6.57 -14.88 23.77
C GLU A 389 -7.79 -14.63 22.87
N ARG A 390 -9.03 -14.69 23.39
CA ARG A 390 -10.25 -14.45 22.59
C ARG A 390 -10.40 -12.99 22.20
N LYS A 391 -10.02 -12.06 23.08
CA LYS A 391 -9.99 -10.63 22.76
C LYS A 391 -9.01 -10.35 21.62
N LYS A 392 -7.79 -10.87 21.73
CA LYS A 392 -6.76 -10.77 20.70
C LYS A 392 -7.20 -11.40 19.37
N GLU A 393 -7.89 -12.53 19.40
CA GLU A 393 -8.44 -13.17 18.19
C GLU A 393 -9.49 -12.28 17.50
N LEU A 394 -10.42 -11.67 18.26
CA LEU A 394 -11.42 -10.76 17.72
C LEU A 394 -10.78 -9.50 17.14
N GLU A 395 -9.78 -8.93 17.83
CA GLU A 395 -8.98 -7.81 17.32
C GLU A 395 -8.26 -8.16 16.01
N GLU A 396 -7.64 -9.35 15.93
CA GLU A 396 -6.99 -9.83 14.70
C GLU A 396 -8.01 -10.02 13.56
N GLN A 397 -9.19 -10.56 13.86
CA GLN A 397 -10.28 -10.70 12.88
C GLN A 397 -10.81 -9.33 12.41
N ALA A 398 -10.95 -8.37 13.33
CA ALA A 398 -11.35 -7.01 13.01
C ALA A 398 -10.31 -6.36 12.10
N ALA A 399 -9.02 -6.50 12.41
CA ALA A 399 -7.93 -5.98 11.60
C ALA A 399 -7.91 -6.57 10.20
N LYS A 400 -8.05 -7.90 10.04
CA LYS A 400 -8.06 -8.57 8.73
C LYS A 400 -9.25 -8.13 7.87
N LYS A 401 -10.47 -8.11 8.44
CA LYS A 401 -11.67 -7.66 7.72
C LYS A 401 -11.61 -6.16 7.42
N GLY A 402 -11.08 -5.37 8.35
CA GLY A 402 -10.83 -3.94 8.19
C GLY A 402 -9.94 -3.69 6.99
N LEU A 403 -8.78 -4.35 6.95
CA LEU A 403 -7.83 -4.24 5.85
C LEU A 403 -8.44 -4.65 4.51
N ARG A 404 -9.27 -5.71 4.49
CA ARG A 404 -10.02 -6.11 3.30
C ARG A 404 -10.99 -5.04 2.82
N ALA A 405 -11.77 -4.46 3.72
CA ALA A 405 -12.73 -3.41 3.37
C ALA A 405 -12.02 -2.17 2.81
N LEU A 406 -10.92 -1.76 3.45
CA LEU A 406 -10.06 -0.69 2.98
C LEU A 406 -9.48 -0.98 1.59
N PHE A 407 -9.01 -2.21 1.35
CA PHE A 407 -8.51 -2.62 0.04
C PHE A 407 -9.59 -2.55 -1.03
N MET A 408 -10.81 -3.04 -0.75
CA MET A 408 -11.93 -2.97 -1.70
C MET A 408 -12.30 -1.52 -2.03
N GLY A 409 -12.27 -0.63 -1.04
CA GLY A 409 -12.46 0.81 -1.26
C GLY A 409 -11.38 1.41 -2.16
N ALA A 410 -10.11 1.14 -1.84
CA ALA A 410 -8.98 1.59 -2.65
C ALA A 410 -9.03 1.03 -4.09
N LYS A 411 -9.43 -0.23 -4.26
CA LYS A 411 -9.57 -0.88 -5.57
C LYS A 411 -10.56 -0.12 -6.46
N LEU A 412 -11.72 0.26 -5.94
CA LEU A 412 -12.72 1.03 -6.69
C LEU A 412 -12.18 2.40 -7.14
N GLU A 413 -11.41 3.07 -6.28
CA GLU A 413 -10.76 4.33 -6.62
C GLU A 413 -9.74 4.12 -7.76
N VAL A 414 -8.87 3.11 -7.63
CA VAL A 414 -7.87 2.75 -8.63
C VAL A 414 -8.53 2.48 -9.98
N GLU A 415 -9.57 1.66 -10.03
CA GLU A 415 -10.30 1.40 -11.27
C GLU A 415 -10.90 2.66 -11.87
N SER A 416 -11.47 3.54 -11.03
CA SER A 416 -12.03 4.80 -11.50
C SER A 416 -10.97 5.70 -12.13
N VAL A 417 -9.82 5.87 -11.46
CA VAL A 417 -8.69 6.67 -11.98
C VAL A 417 -8.17 6.07 -13.28
N ILE A 418 -7.92 4.76 -13.31
CA ILE A 418 -7.36 4.10 -14.49
C ILE A 418 -8.32 4.16 -15.68
N ARG A 419 -9.63 4.02 -15.45
CA ARG A 419 -10.64 4.20 -16.52
C ARG A 419 -10.54 5.59 -17.14
N GLU A 420 -10.43 6.62 -16.31
CA GLU A 420 -10.35 8.02 -16.73
C GLU A 420 -9.03 8.35 -17.45
N VAL A 421 -7.92 7.80 -16.96
CA VAL A 421 -6.59 7.86 -17.60
C VAL A 421 -6.64 7.24 -19.00
N CYS A 422 -7.27 6.07 -19.14
CA CYS A 422 -7.44 5.43 -20.45
C CYS A 422 -8.32 6.25 -21.39
N ASP A 423 -9.42 6.84 -20.88
CA ASP A 423 -10.28 7.70 -21.69
C ASP A 423 -9.50 8.92 -22.20
N ARG A 424 -8.72 9.57 -21.33
CA ARG A 424 -7.87 10.71 -21.71
C ARG A 424 -6.82 10.34 -22.77
N LEU A 425 -6.26 9.14 -22.68
CA LEU A 425 -5.27 8.61 -23.63
C LEU A 425 -5.87 8.28 -25.00
N LEU A 426 -7.08 7.71 -25.02
CA LEU A 426 -7.73 7.18 -26.22
C LEU A 426 -8.67 8.19 -26.91
N GLU A 427 -9.09 9.24 -26.20
CA GLU A 427 -9.98 10.31 -26.69
C GLU A 427 -9.24 11.66 -26.80
N GLU A 428 -7.92 11.64 -26.96
CA GLU A 428 -7.09 12.86 -27.06
C GLU A 428 -7.48 13.70 -28.31
N PRO A 429 -7.87 14.98 -28.14
CA PRO A 429 -8.27 15.82 -29.25
C PRO A 429 -7.08 16.13 -30.17
N GLY A 430 -7.31 16.09 -31.49
CA GLY A 430 -6.29 16.40 -32.49
C GLY A 430 -5.35 15.23 -32.86
N VAL A 431 -5.54 14.04 -32.28
CA VAL A 431 -4.76 12.85 -32.61
C VAL A 431 -5.44 12.02 -33.70
N SER A 432 -4.66 11.47 -34.64
CA SER A 432 -5.21 10.67 -35.74
C SER A 432 -5.79 9.33 -35.23
N ARG A 433 -6.81 8.82 -35.94
CA ARG A 433 -7.45 7.53 -35.62
C ARG A 433 -6.47 6.36 -35.64
N GLU A 434 -5.45 6.43 -36.48
CA GLU A 434 -4.41 5.42 -36.56
C GLU A 434 -3.54 5.39 -35.29
N VAL A 435 -3.11 6.56 -34.79
CA VAL A 435 -2.35 6.66 -33.54
C VAL A 435 -3.18 6.16 -32.36
N ILE A 436 -4.47 6.51 -32.29
CA ILE A 436 -5.38 5.99 -31.26
C ILE A 436 -5.51 4.47 -31.35
N ARG A 437 -5.59 3.90 -32.57
CA ARG A 437 -5.60 2.43 -32.77
C ARG A 437 -4.31 1.78 -32.26
N LYS A 438 -3.13 2.34 -32.60
CA LYS A 438 -1.84 1.83 -32.12
C LYS A 438 -1.77 1.87 -30.58
N ARG A 439 -2.21 2.97 -29.95
CA ARG A 439 -2.30 3.10 -28.48
C ARG A 439 -3.24 2.06 -27.87
N ALA A 440 -4.41 1.85 -28.45
CA ALA A 440 -5.38 0.87 -27.95
C ALA A 440 -4.81 -0.56 -27.99
N VAL A 441 -4.10 -0.93 -29.06
CA VAL A 441 -3.41 -2.23 -29.16
C VAL A 441 -2.33 -2.35 -28.08
N ALA A 442 -1.44 -1.36 -27.97
CA ALA A 442 -0.37 -1.33 -26.98
C ALA A 442 -0.92 -1.48 -25.54
N LEU A 443 -1.98 -0.73 -25.24
CA LEU A 443 -2.69 -0.77 -23.97
C LEU A 443 -3.25 -2.16 -23.65
N GLY A 444 -3.80 -2.85 -24.67
CA GLY A 444 -4.30 -4.20 -24.53
C GLY A 444 -3.20 -5.21 -24.22
N ILE A 445 -2.04 -5.07 -24.87
CA ILE A 445 -0.86 -5.93 -24.61
C ILE A 445 -0.36 -5.69 -23.18
N LEU A 446 -0.16 -4.43 -22.78
CA LEU A 446 0.25 -4.06 -21.41
C LEU A 446 -0.74 -4.62 -20.38
N GLY A 447 -2.03 -4.45 -20.63
CA GLY A 447 -3.07 -4.98 -19.76
C GLY A 447 -3.03 -6.50 -19.63
N SER A 448 -2.81 -7.22 -20.74
CA SER A 448 -2.67 -8.68 -20.74
C SER A 448 -1.47 -9.16 -19.93
N VAL A 449 -0.35 -8.42 -19.95
CA VAL A 449 0.82 -8.73 -19.12
C VAL A 449 0.46 -8.56 -17.65
N PHE A 450 -0.16 -7.44 -17.29
CA PHE A 450 -0.53 -7.14 -15.90
C PHE A 450 -1.57 -8.11 -15.31
N GLU A 451 -2.53 -8.60 -16.10
CA GLU A 451 -3.50 -9.62 -15.67
C GLU A 451 -2.85 -10.94 -15.25
N THR A 452 -1.64 -11.24 -15.72
CA THR A 452 -0.92 -12.49 -15.36
C THR A 452 -0.16 -12.40 -14.05
N ALA A 453 -0.19 -11.26 -13.35
CA ALA A 453 0.55 -11.04 -12.12
C ALA A 453 0.13 -12.04 -11.02
N LYS A 454 1.14 -12.65 -10.37
CA LYS A 454 0.99 -13.62 -9.29
C LYS A 454 1.86 -13.22 -8.11
N SER A 455 1.41 -13.54 -6.90
CA SER A 455 2.23 -13.42 -5.69
C SER A 455 3.41 -14.38 -5.75
N LYS A 456 4.60 -13.94 -5.31
CA LYS A 456 5.82 -14.76 -5.25
C LYS A 456 5.66 -16.01 -4.39
N ASN A 457 4.77 -15.98 -3.39
CA ASN A 457 4.52 -17.10 -2.49
C ASN A 457 3.36 -17.99 -2.95
N GLY A 458 2.69 -17.68 -4.07
CA GLY A 458 1.49 -18.37 -4.53
C GLY A 458 0.24 -18.15 -3.67
N GLU A 459 0.39 -17.48 -2.52
CA GLU A 459 -0.70 -17.06 -1.65
C GLU A 459 -1.22 -15.69 -2.09
N ASP A 460 -2.49 -15.66 -2.50
CA ASP A 460 -3.22 -14.43 -2.80
C ASP A 460 -3.46 -13.70 -1.46
N THR A 461 -2.86 -12.51 -1.31
CA THR A 461 -2.90 -11.73 -0.06
C THR A 461 -4.35 -11.47 0.37
N LEU A 462 -5.26 -11.28 -0.57
CA LEU A 462 -6.67 -11.06 -0.28
C LEU A 462 -7.39 -12.36 0.11
N ALA A 463 -7.05 -13.49 -0.51
CA ALA A 463 -7.57 -14.80 -0.11
C ALA A 463 -7.04 -15.23 1.28
N GLY A 464 -5.81 -14.84 1.63
CA GLY A 464 -5.26 -14.99 2.97
C GLY A 464 -6.06 -14.24 4.04
N LEU A 465 -6.65 -13.08 3.67
CA LEU A 465 -7.59 -12.35 4.53
C LEU A 465 -8.99 -12.98 4.62
N GLU A 466 -9.36 -13.89 3.71
CA GLU A 466 -10.65 -14.61 3.72
C GLU A 466 -10.62 -15.89 4.57
N ASN A 467 -9.49 -16.59 4.63
CA ASN A 467 -9.41 -17.97 5.13
C ASN A 467 -9.27 -18.12 6.67
N GLY A 468 -9.36 -17.04 7.45
CA GLY A 468 -9.30 -17.06 8.93
C GLY A 468 -10.60 -17.49 9.62
N TYR A 469 -11.34 -18.45 9.08
CA TYR A 469 -12.68 -18.81 9.51
C TYR A 469 -12.66 -19.83 10.68
N VAL A 470 -12.61 -19.35 11.93
CA VAL A 470 -13.04 -20.18 13.07
C VAL A 470 -14.55 -20.02 13.21
N LYS A 471 -15.33 -20.99 12.72
CA LYS A 471 -16.74 -21.12 13.10
C LYS A 471 -16.79 -21.40 14.60
N VAL A 472 -17.18 -20.41 15.40
CA VAL A 472 -17.55 -20.65 16.79
C VAL A 472 -19.00 -21.13 16.77
N ASP A 473 -19.21 -22.43 16.95
CA ASP A 473 -20.56 -22.98 17.14
C ASP A 473 -21.11 -22.51 18.50
N PRO A 474 -22.22 -21.74 18.55
CA PRO A 474 -22.77 -21.24 19.81
C PRO A 474 -23.55 -22.32 20.61
N SER A 475 -23.42 -23.60 20.27
CA SER A 475 -24.19 -24.70 20.88
C SER A 475 -23.32 -25.72 21.62
N LYS A 476 -22.49 -25.28 22.56
CA LYS A 476 -22.03 -26.13 23.69
C LYS A 476 -21.91 -25.31 24.97
N LYS A 477 -23.05 -24.96 25.57
CA LYS A 477 -23.13 -24.65 27.01
C LYS A 477 -23.62 -25.88 27.76
N GLY A 478 -22.79 -26.36 28.69
CA GLY A 478 -23.22 -27.11 29.88
C GLY A 478 -23.19 -28.64 29.80
N ALA A 479 -22.11 -29.24 30.33
CA ALA A 479 -22.22 -30.43 31.17
C ALA A 479 -20.96 -30.54 32.04
N SER A 480 -21.14 -30.32 33.33
CA SER A 480 -20.14 -30.51 34.40
C SER A 480 -19.84 -32.00 34.64
N ALA A 481 -18.58 -32.26 34.99
CA ALA A 481 -18.04 -33.34 35.81
C ALA A 481 -18.80 -34.69 35.90
N HIS A 482 -18.16 -35.75 35.39
CA HIS A 482 -17.99 -37.01 36.12
C HIS A 482 -16.77 -37.79 35.59
N SER A 483 -15.78 -38.01 36.45
CA SER A 483 -14.91 -39.20 36.37
C SER A 483 -15.70 -40.37 36.96
N PRO A 484 -15.63 -41.60 36.40
CA PRO A 484 -14.63 -42.52 36.94
C PRO A 484 -14.04 -43.57 35.96
N THR A 485 -12.88 -44.10 36.36
CA THR A 485 -12.38 -45.48 36.22
C THR A 485 -11.99 -46.06 34.84
N ASN A 486 -10.66 -46.12 34.66
CA ASN A 486 -9.85 -47.30 34.34
C ASN A 486 -10.54 -48.55 33.73
N LYS A 487 -10.15 -48.90 32.48
CA LYS A 487 -10.03 -50.29 32.01
C LYS A 487 -9.04 -50.38 30.83
N ASP A 488 -8.12 -51.32 30.99
CA ASP A 488 -7.00 -51.73 30.15
C ASP A 488 -7.31 -52.11 28.67
N PRO A 489 -6.27 -52.22 27.82
CA PRO A 489 -6.40 -52.37 26.37
C PRO A 489 -6.58 -53.85 25.97
N LYS A 490 -7.41 -54.11 24.96
CA LYS A 490 -7.41 -55.38 24.22
C LYS A 490 -7.29 -55.17 22.72
N THR A 491 -6.08 -55.45 22.27
CA THR A 491 -5.69 -55.99 20.97
C THR A 491 -6.59 -57.16 20.56
N THR A 492 -7.16 -57.13 19.35
CA THR A 492 -7.37 -58.32 18.50
C THR A 492 -7.45 -57.91 17.02
N THR A 493 -6.38 -58.25 16.30
CA THR A 493 -6.35 -58.85 14.94
C THR A 493 -7.61 -59.70 14.64
N SER A 494 -8.15 -59.88 13.42
CA SER A 494 -7.56 -60.06 12.08
C SER A 494 -8.66 -60.09 11.00
N THR A 495 -8.34 -59.55 9.82
CA THR A 495 -8.47 -60.17 8.47
C THR A 495 -9.77 -60.91 8.09
N THR A 496 -10.43 -60.53 6.99
CA THR A 496 -10.30 -61.18 5.66
C THR A 496 -11.16 -60.47 4.60
N ARG A 497 -10.51 -60.13 3.47
CA ARG A 497 -11.03 -59.79 2.13
C ARG A 497 -11.69 -58.43 1.89
#